data_AF-A0A1J4V4J5-F1
#
_entry.id   AF-A0A1J4V4J5-F1
#
_cell.length_a   1.000
_cell.length_b   1.000
_cell.length_c   1.000
_cell.angle_alpha   90.00
_cell.angle_beta   90.00
_cell.angle_gamma   90.00
#
_symmetry.space_group_name_H-M   'P 1'
#
loop_
_entity.id
_entity.type
_entity.pdbx_description
1 polymer ?
#
loop_
_entity_poly.entity_id
_entity_poly.type
_entity_poly.pdbx_seq_one_letter_code
_entity_poly.pdbx_strand_id
1 'polypeptide(L)'
;MKISEILASAKGNRPVFSFEFFPPKTPEGEESLYRTIDDLKTLKPDFVSITYGAGGSTRDKTVEWSRRIKFELGVETMAHLTCVGASKIEILGLLNRLAEIEIENILALRGDPPKGKSNFMPAEDGLAHASELISFIRSKWNARFSLGAAGYPEKHPEAVNFEIDINYLKAKMEAGADFVLTQLFFDNKDYYKFIDTLKNKFGGELPCPVIPGLMPVTAADQL
;
A
#
# COMPACT_ATOMS: atom_id res chain seq x y z
N MET A 1 5.08 7.23 -13.66
CA MET A 1 5.94 8.00 -12.74
C MET A 1 5.97 7.30 -11.40
N LYS A 2 7.14 7.21 -10.77
CA LYS A 2 7.25 6.59 -9.44
C LYS A 2 6.77 7.55 -8.36
N ILE A 3 6.02 7.04 -7.38
CA ILE A 3 5.56 7.83 -6.24
C ILE A 3 6.74 8.41 -5.45
N SER A 4 7.86 7.69 -5.35
CA SER A 4 9.08 8.23 -4.75
C SER A 4 9.59 9.50 -5.43
N GLU A 5 9.50 9.58 -6.77
CA GLU A 5 9.86 10.77 -7.56
C GLU A 5 8.85 11.90 -7.35
N ILE A 6 7.54 11.58 -7.32
CA ILE A 6 6.48 12.53 -7.00
C ILE A 6 6.74 13.17 -5.63
N LEU A 7 6.94 12.37 -4.59
CA LEU A 7 7.21 12.82 -3.23
C LEU A 7 8.47 13.67 -3.14
N ALA A 8 9.55 13.27 -3.82
CA ALA A 8 10.78 14.03 -3.86
C ALA A 8 10.58 15.42 -4.50
N SER A 9 9.83 15.49 -5.60
CA SER A 9 9.56 16.75 -6.32
C SER A 9 8.64 17.70 -5.54
N ALA A 10 7.72 17.17 -4.74
CA ALA A 10 6.75 17.94 -3.97
C ALA A 10 7.31 18.47 -2.64
N LYS A 11 8.38 17.85 -2.12
CA LYS A 11 8.96 18.15 -0.80
C LYS A 11 9.24 19.65 -0.63
N GLY A 12 8.56 20.28 0.34
CA GLY A 12 8.71 21.70 0.66
C GLY A 12 7.92 22.67 -0.22
N ASN A 13 7.27 22.18 -1.29
CA ASN A 13 6.53 23.02 -2.24
C ASN A 13 5.01 22.85 -2.11
N ARG A 14 4.52 21.62 -1.97
CA ARG A 14 3.10 21.29 -1.83
C ARG A 14 2.88 19.92 -1.19
N PRO A 15 1.71 19.63 -0.61
CA PRO A 15 1.35 18.27 -0.24
C PRO A 15 1.15 17.39 -1.48
N VAL A 16 1.39 16.08 -1.30
CA VAL A 16 0.99 15.02 -2.24
C VAL A 16 -0.36 14.48 -1.80
N PHE A 17 -1.28 14.30 -2.75
CA PHE A 17 -2.67 13.93 -2.49
C PHE A 17 -3.09 12.72 -3.32
N SER A 18 -3.79 11.78 -2.69
CA SER A 18 -4.18 10.51 -3.32
C SER A 18 -5.50 9.97 -2.76
N PHE A 19 -6.13 9.06 -3.51
CA PHE A 19 -7.29 8.28 -3.09
C PHE A 19 -7.01 6.78 -3.13
N GLU A 20 -7.75 6.01 -2.35
CA GLU A 20 -7.72 4.53 -2.37
C GLU A 20 -9.09 3.97 -2.74
N PHE A 21 -9.10 2.98 -3.63
CA PHE A 21 -10.32 2.30 -4.07
C PHE A 21 -10.22 0.79 -3.87
N PHE A 22 -11.38 0.15 -3.72
CA PHE A 22 -11.50 -1.30 -3.72
C PHE A 22 -11.82 -1.82 -5.13
N PRO A 23 -11.28 -2.98 -5.54
CA PRO A 23 -11.68 -3.59 -6.79
C PRO A 23 -13.16 -3.97 -6.73
N PRO A 24 -13.95 -3.62 -7.75
CA PRO A 24 -15.37 -3.91 -7.81
C PRO A 24 -15.60 -5.41 -8.01
N LYS A 25 -16.74 -5.90 -7.51
CA LYS A 25 -17.12 -7.32 -7.57
C LYS A 25 -18.28 -7.61 -8.52
N THR A 26 -18.95 -6.56 -9.01
CA THR A 26 -20.10 -6.65 -9.91
C THR A 26 -19.94 -5.64 -11.06
N PRO A 27 -20.60 -5.85 -12.20
CA PRO A 27 -20.59 -4.90 -13.32
C PRO A 27 -21.06 -3.49 -12.92
N GLU A 28 -22.08 -3.38 -12.07
CA GLU A 28 -22.57 -2.09 -11.57
C GLU A 28 -21.52 -1.40 -10.69
N GLY A 29 -20.78 -2.18 -9.91
CA GLY A 29 -19.63 -1.69 -9.15
C GLY A 29 -18.50 -1.20 -10.05
N GLU A 30 -18.29 -1.82 -11.21
CA GLU A 30 -17.32 -1.37 -12.21
C GLU A 30 -17.69 0.00 -12.79
N GLU A 31 -18.94 0.17 -13.19
CA GLU A 31 -19.44 1.46 -13.68
C GLU A 31 -19.36 2.55 -12.60
N SER A 32 -19.74 2.21 -11.37
CA SER A 32 -19.67 3.12 -10.23
C SER A 32 -18.23 3.56 -9.92
N LEU A 33 -17.28 2.61 -9.90
CA LEU A 33 -15.88 2.91 -9.68
C LEU A 33 -15.32 3.80 -10.80
N TYR A 34 -15.63 3.48 -12.07
CA TYR A 34 -15.18 4.29 -13.20
C TYR A 34 -15.63 5.74 -13.09
N ARG A 35 -16.94 5.97 -12.85
CA ARG A 35 -17.51 7.31 -12.68
C ARG A 35 -16.89 8.04 -11.50
N THR A 36 -16.72 7.36 -10.36
CA THR A 36 -16.14 7.96 -9.15
C THR A 36 -14.71 8.43 -9.40
N ILE A 37 -13.88 7.64 -10.10
CA ILE A 37 -12.50 8.04 -10.42
C ILE A 37 -12.49 9.19 -11.41
N ASP A 38 -13.37 9.17 -12.42
CA ASP A 38 -13.47 10.26 -13.41
C ASP A 38 -13.86 11.59 -12.73
N ASP A 39 -14.83 11.56 -11.81
CA ASP A 39 -15.22 12.72 -11.01
C ASP A 39 -14.08 13.22 -10.11
N LEU A 40 -13.44 12.31 -9.36
CA LEU A 40 -12.37 12.65 -8.42
C LEU A 40 -11.06 13.08 -9.10
N LYS A 41 -10.83 12.68 -10.36
CA LYS A 41 -9.69 13.13 -11.16
C LYS A 41 -9.67 14.66 -11.32
N THR A 42 -10.83 15.32 -11.28
CA THR A 42 -10.92 16.79 -11.33
C THR A 42 -10.22 17.48 -10.16
N LEU A 43 -10.05 16.78 -9.03
CA LEU A 43 -9.29 17.23 -7.86
C LEU A 43 -7.76 17.07 -8.05
N LYS A 44 -7.33 16.54 -9.20
CA LYS A 44 -5.92 16.35 -9.59
C LYS A 44 -5.11 15.55 -8.55
N PRO A 45 -5.55 14.34 -8.16
CA PRO A 45 -4.73 13.48 -7.31
C PRO A 45 -3.40 13.16 -8.01
N ASP A 46 -2.32 13.09 -7.23
CA ASP A 46 -1.00 12.73 -7.71
C ASP A 46 -0.90 11.25 -8.10
N PHE A 47 -1.64 10.41 -7.39
CA PHE A 47 -1.84 9.00 -7.69
C PHE A 47 -3.12 8.49 -7.03
N VAL A 48 -3.56 7.30 -7.41
CA VAL A 48 -4.57 6.54 -6.68
C VAL A 48 -4.10 5.13 -6.41
N SER A 49 -4.61 4.49 -5.36
CA SER A 49 -4.36 3.08 -5.08
C SER A 49 -5.58 2.22 -5.36
N ILE A 50 -5.33 0.98 -5.78
CA ILE A 50 -6.35 -0.06 -5.87
C ILE A 50 -5.96 -1.21 -4.95
N THR A 51 -6.88 -1.58 -4.05
CA THR A 51 -6.60 -2.60 -3.04
C THR A 51 -6.50 -4.00 -3.64
N TYR A 52 -6.01 -4.93 -2.82
CA TYR A 52 -5.81 -6.33 -3.15
C TYR A 52 -6.66 -7.18 -2.21
N GLY A 53 -7.57 -7.98 -2.75
CA GLY A 53 -8.52 -8.75 -1.96
C GLY A 53 -7.83 -9.74 -1.03
N ALA A 54 -8.41 -9.95 0.15
CA ALA A 54 -7.92 -10.91 1.14
C ALA A 54 -7.65 -12.28 0.48
N GLY A 55 -6.51 -12.89 0.82
CA GLY A 55 -6.05 -14.16 0.24
C GLY A 55 -5.88 -14.18 -1.28
N GLY A 56 -5.81 -13.02 -1.95
CA GLY A 56 -5.67 -12.94 -3.42
C GLY A 56 -6.96 -13.08 -4.22
N SER A 57 -8.12 -13.04 -3.55
CA SER A 57 -9.44 -13.25 -4.17
C SER A 57 -9.80 -12.31 -5.33
N THR A 58 -9.18 -11.12 -5.41
CA THR A 58 -9.41 -10.15 -6.49
C THR A 58 -8.14 -9.79 -7.26
N ARG A 59 -7.12 -10.66 -7.25
CA ARG A 59 -5.82 -10.42 -7.92
C ARG A 59 -5.96 -9.92 -9.35
N ASP A 60 -6.79 -10.59 -10.16
CA ASP A 60 -6.94 -10.25 -11.57
C ASP A 60 -7.65 -8.90 -11.74
N LYS A 61 -8.61 -8.58 -10.87
CA LYS A 61 -9.27 -7.28 -10.85
C LYS A 61 -8.33 -6.15 -10.44
N THR A 62 -7.42 -6.39 -9.49
CA THR A 62 -6.37 -5.42 -9.13
C THR A 62 -5.48 -5.09 -10.33
N VAL A 63 -5.03 -6.08 -11.10
CA VAL A 63 -4.21 -5.85 -12.30
C VAL A 63 -5.01 -5.13 -13.38
N GLU A 64 -6.24 -5.58 -13.65
CA GLU A 64 -7.14 -4.97 -14.64
C GLU A 64 -7.38 -3.49 -14.33
N TRP A 65 -7.85 -3.18 -13.12
CA TRP A 65 -8.17 -1.81 -12.71
C TRP A 65 -6.93 -0.93 -12.59
N SER A 66 -5.78 -1.49 -12.18
CA SER A 66 -4.52 -0.75 -12.19
C SER A 66 -4.21 -0.20 -13.58
N ARG A 67 -4.37 -1.03 -14.62
CA ARG A 67 -4.17 -0.65 -16.02
C ARG A 67 -5.22 0.35 -16.49
N ARG A 68 -6.51 0.09 -16.25
CA ARG A 68 -7.61 0.96 -16.70
C ARG A 68 -7.47 2.37 -16.13
N ILE A 69 -7.20 2.48 -14.83
CA ILE A 69 -7.00 3.78 -14.18
C ILE A 69 -5.81 4.53 -14.80
N LYS A 70 -4.69 3.84 -15.02
CA LYS A 70 -3.47 4.47 -15.56
C LYS A 70 -3.63 4.94 -17.00
N PHE A 71 -4.16 4.09 -17.88
CA PHE A 71 -4.15 4.36 -19.32
C PHE A 71 -5.47 4.90 -19.88
N GLU A 72 -6.61 4.51 -19.31
CA GLU A 72 -7.92 4.97 -19.78
C GLU A 72 -8.31 6.26 -19.05
N LEU A 73 -8.13 6.29 -17.73
CA LEU A 73 -8.45 7.45 -16.91
C LEU A 73 -7.27 8.42 -16.74
N GLY A 74 -6.05 8.03 -17.11
CA GLY A 74 -4.89 8.92 -17.11
C GLY A 74 -4.47 9.41 -15.73
N VAL A 75 -4.62 8.57 -14.69
CA VAL A 75 -4.21 8.86 -13.32
C VAL A 75 -3.13 7.86 -12.91
N GLU A 76 -2.02 8.31 -12.31
CA GLU A 76 -0.97 7.37 -11.88
C GLU A 76 -1.51 6.40 -10.82
N THR A 77 -1.13 5.12 -10.92
CA THR A 77 -1.76 4.06 -10.11
C THR A 77 -0.73 3.29 -9.30
N MET A 78 -1.07 3.04 -8.03
CA MET A 78 -0.39 2.11 -7.15
C MET A 78 -1.23 0.84 -6.95
N ALA A 79 -0.65 -0.32 -7.26
CA ALA A 79 -1.29 -1.60 -7.00
C ALA A 79 -0.94 -2.07 -5.58
N HIS A 80 -1.92 -2.54 -4.81
CA HIS A 80 -1.62 -3.30 -3.60
C HIS A 80 -1.17 -4.72 -3.98
N LEU A 81 -0.22 -5.27 -3.23
CA LEU A 81 0.25 -6.64 -3.41
C LEU A 81 0.49 -7.27 -2.04
N THR A 82 -0.16 -8.41 -1.78
CA THR A 82 0.01 -9.18 -0.55
C THR A 82 0.82 -10.45 -0.78
N CYS A 83 1.55 -10.91 0.24
CA CYS A 83 2.27 -12.20 0.19
C CYS A 83 1.51 -13.36 0.87
N VAL A 84 0.41 -13.09 1.58
CA VAL A 84 -0.44 -14.13 2.19
C VAL A 84 -0.95 -15.10 1.14
N GLY A 85 -0.77 -16.40 1.41
CA GLY A 85 -1.30 -17.47 0.55
C GLY A 85 -0.69 -17.55 -0.86
N ALA A 86 0.42 -16.85 -1.12
CA ALA A 86 1.12 -16.90 -2.41
C ALA A 86 2.58 -17.35 -2.24
N SER A 87 3.02 -18.26 -3.11
CA SER A 87 4.43 -18.65 -3.25
C SER A 87 5.24 -17.52 -3.89
N LYS A 88 6.58 -17.55 -3.75
CA LYS A 88 7.47 -16.60 -4.44
C LYS A 88 7.30 -16.61 -5.97
N ILE A 89 7.01 -17.77 -6.56
CA ILE A 89 6.79 -17.90 -8.01
C ILE A 89 5.51 -17.18 -8.42
N GLU A 90 4.42 -17.33 -7.67
CA GLU A 90 3.17 -16.62 -7.94
C GLU A 90 3.31 -15.10 -7.75
N ILE A 91 4.05 -14.68 -6.71
CA ILE A 91 4.39 -13.26 -6.49
C ILE A 91 5.19 -12.73 -7.69
N LEU A 92 6.20 -13.47 -8.17
CA LEU A 92 7.00 -13.08 -9.33
C LEU A 92 6.14 -12.97 -10.60
N GLY A 93 5.22 -13.91 -10.83
CA GLY A 93 4.28 -13.87 -11.94
C GLY A 93 3.38 -12.62 -11.90
N LEU A 94 2.91 -12.23 -10.71
CA LEU A 94 2.14 -10.99 -10.55
C LEU A 94 2.99 -9.74 -10.81
N LEU A 95 4.23 -9.71 -10.32
CA LEU A 95 5.16 -8.60 -10.59
C LEU A 95 5.45 -8.45 -12.09
N ASN A 96 5.66 -9.56 -12.81
CA ASN A 96 5.81 -9.55 -14.27
C ASN A 96 4.60 -8.90 -14.94
N ARG A 97 3.39 -9.34 -14.59
CA ARG A 97 2.14 -8.77 -15.14
C ARG A 97 2.02 -7.28 -14.87
N LEU A 98 2.31 -6.83 -13.64
CA LEU A 98 2.29 -5.40 -13.29
C LEU A 98 3.33 -4.60 -14.08
N ALA A 99 4.53 -5.15 -14.28
CA ALA A 99 5.58 -4.52 -15.09
C ALA A 99 5.20 -4.42 -16.57
N GLU A 100 4.58 -5.45 -17.13
CA GLU A 100 4.10 -5.51 -18.52
C GLU A 100 3.02 -4.46 -18.82
N ILE A 101 2.16 -4.15 -17.84
CA ILE A 101 1.18 -3.06 -17.92
C ILE A 101 1.73 -1.74 -17.39
N GLU A 102 3.05 -1.57 -17.37
CA GLU A 102 3.77 -0.35 -16.96
C GLU A 102 3.33 0.23 -15.60
N ILE A 103 2.86 -0.59 -14.68
CA ILE A 103 2.70 -0.18 -13.28
C ILE A 103 4.09 -0.08 -12.68
N GLU A 104 4.30 0.99 -11.92
CA GLU A 104 5.60 1.30 -11.31
C GLU A 104 5.49 1.43 -9.81
N ASN A 105 4.30 1.36 -9.23
CA ASN A 105 4.05 1.66 -7.83
C ASN A 105 3.33 0.49 -7.17
N ILE A 106 3.90 -0.02 -6.07
CA ILE A 106 3.36 -1.17 -5.33
C ILE A 106 3.30 -0.83 -3.85
N LEU A 107 2.14 -1.03 -3.22
CA LEU A 107 2.04 -1.12 -1.76
C LEU A 107 2.27 -2.58 -1.35
N ALA A 108 3.44 -2.87 -0.76
CA ALA A 108 3.81 -4.21 -0.34
C ALA A 108 3.26 -4.52 1.05
N LEU A 109 2.40 -5.53 1.12
CA LEU A 109 1.64 -5.90 2.31
C LEU A 109 1.83 -7.37 2.67
N ARG A 110 1.65 -7.70 3.95
CA ARG A 110 1.52 -9.10 4.37
C ARG A 110 0.20 -9.66 3.84
N GLY A 111 -0.87 -8.89 4.03
CA GLY A 111 -2.25 -9.30 3.76
C GLY A 111 -2.89 -9.99 4.95
N ASP A 112 -4.21 -10.06 4.88
CA ASP A 112 -5.05 -10.69 5.90
C ASP A 112 -5.22 -12.19 5.64
N PRO A 113 -5.41 -13.00 6.69
CA PRO A 113 -5.79 -14.39 6.54
C PRO A 113 -7.05 -14.55 5.66
N PRO A 114 -7.19 -15.65 4.90
CA PRO A 114 -8.43 -15.96 4.20
C PRO A 114 -9.63 -15.95 5.15
N LYS A 115 -10.80 -15.55 4.64
CA LYS A 115 -12.04 -15.52 5.45
C LYS A 115 -12.26 -16.85 6.19
N GLY A 116 -12.53 -16.77 7.48
CA GLY A 116 -12.77 -17.92 8.35
C GLY A 116 -11.52 -18.55 8.97
N LYS A 117 -10.32 -18.02 8.70
CA LYS A 117 -9.09 -18.39 9.40
C LYS A 117 -8.63 -17.24 10.30
N SER A 118 -8.27 -17.54 11.54
CA SER A 118 -7.76 -16.54 12.50
C SER A 118 -6.28 -16.25 12.32
N ASN A 119 -5.51 -17.22 11.80
CA ASN A 119 -4.06 -17.15 11.78
C ASN A 119 -3.54 -17.01 10.35
N PHE A 120 -2.62 -16.06 10.15
CA PHE A 120 -1.82 -15.98 8.95
C PHE A 120 -0.95 -17.24 8.83
N MET A 121 -0.91 -17.83 7.63
CA MET A 121 0.03 -18.89 7.29
C MET A 121 0.64 -18.57 5.93
N PRO A 122 1.98 -18.53 5.81
CA PRO A 122 2.61 -18.39 4.52
C PRO A 122 2.31 -19.63 3.66
N ALA A 123 2.29 -19.46 2.34
CA ALA A 123 2.28 -20.60 1.42
C ALA A 123 3.60 -21.39 1.51
N GLU A 124 3.64 -22.59 0.92
CA GLU A 124 4.90 -23.30 0.69
C GLU A 124 5.83 -22.43 -0.17
N ASP A 125 7.08 -22.22 0.29
CA ASP A 125 8.01 -21.23 -0.27
C ASP A 125 7.44 -19.80 -0.39
N GLY A 126 6.46 -19.46 0.45
CA GLY A 126 5.88 -18.13 0.58
C GLY A 126 6.71 -17.19 1.47
N LEU A 127 6.21 -15.97 1.64
CA LEU A 127 6.80 -14.95 2.52
C LEU A 127 5.87 -14.70 3.71
N ALA A 128 6.45 -14.58 4.90
CA ALA A 128 5.73 -14.39 6.15
C ALA A 128 5.47 -12.92 6.49
N HIS A 129 6.33 -12.02 6.02
CA HIS A 129 6.28 -10.60 6.36
C HIS A 129 6.36 -9.68 5.14
N ALA A 130 5.74 -8.50 5.26
CA ALA A 130 5.83 -7.48 4.21
C ALA A 130 7.28 -6.99 3.98
N SER A 131 8.15 -7.01 5.00
CA SER A 131 9.57 -6.71 4.83
C SER A 131 10.28 -7.72 3.93
N GLU A 132 9.93 -9.00 4.03
CA GLU A 132 10.45 -10.04 3.14
C GLU A 132 9.94 -9.85 1.71
N LEU A 133 8.68 -9.42 1.54
CA LEU A 133 8.13 -9.06 0.22
C LEU A 133 8.88 -7.88 -0.40
N ILE A 134 9.14 -6.82 0.36
CA ILE A 134 9.91 -5.67 -0.11
C ILE A 134 11.32 -6.12 -0.53
N SER A 135 12.03 -6.85 0.34
CA SER A 135 13.36 -7.40 0.03
C SER A 135 13.34 -8.31 -1.20
N PHE A 136 12.33 -9.16 -1.34
CA PHE A 136 12.16 -10.05 -2.49
C PHE A 136 11.98 -9.25 -3.78
N ILE A 137 11.10 -8.24 -3.79
CA ILE A 137 10.89 -7.38 -4.96
C ILE A 137 12.20 -6.65 -5.31
N ARG A 138 12.89 -6.06 -4.32
CA ARG A 138 14.19 -5.41 -4.53
C ARG A 138 15.22 -6.36 -5.14
N SER A 139 15.29 -7.61 -4.68
CA SER A 139 16.23 -8.60 -5.21
C SER A 139 15.96 -9.00 -6.67
N LYS A 140 14.70 -8.95 -7.12
CA LYS A 140 14.30 -9.38 -8.47
C LYS A 140 14.19 -8.24 -9.47
N TRP A 141 13.83 -7.06 -8.99
CA TRP A 141 13.46 -5.92 -9.82
C TRP A 141 14.24 -4.64 -9.51
N ASN A 142 15.17 -4.68 -8.53
CA ASN A 142 15.97 -3.54 -8.12
C ASN A 142 15.07 -2.30 -7.88
N ALA A 143 15.34 -1.19 -8.59
CA ALA A 143 14.60 0.05 -8.50
C ALA A 143 13.45 0.18 -9.53
N ARG A 144 13.02 -0.89 -10.22
CA ARG A 144 11.94 -0.82 -11.23
C ARG A 144 10.61 -0.35 -10.65
N PHE A 145 10.32 -0.72 -9.40
CA PHE A 145 9.11 -0.31 -8.68
C PHE A 145 9.43 0.69 -7.57
N SER A 146 8.56 1.67 -7.37
CA SER A 146 8.44 2.41 -6.13
C SER A 146 7.62 1.58 -5.14
N LEU A 147 8.17 1.34 -3.94
CA LEU A 147 7.56 0.45 -2.95
C LEU A 147 7.06 1.24 -1.74
N GLY A 148 5.75 1.18 -1.50
CA GLY A 148 5.14 1.61 -0.25
C GLY A 148 5.14 0.50 0.79
N ALA A 149 5.20 0.88 2.07
CA ALA A 149 4.93 0.00 3.20
C ALA A 149 3.76 0.55 4.04
N ALA A 150 2.98 -0.32 4.69
CA ALA A 150 1.97 0.11 5.67
C ALA A 150 2.61 0.46 7.03
N GLY A 151 2.13 1.50 7.71
CA GLY A 151 2.47 1.83 9.10
C GLY A 151 1.22 1.96 9.97
N TYR A 152 1.32 1.78 11.29
CA TYR A 152 0.14 1.77 12.17
C TYR A 152 0.35 2.75 13.33
N PRO A 153 -0.22 3.97 13.28
CA PRO A 153 -0.05 4.98 14.32
C PRO A 153 -0.52 4.51 15.70
N GLU A 154 -1.49 3.61 15.74
CA GLU A 154 -2.11 3.06 16.96
C GLU A 154 -1.70 1.62 17.28
N LYS A 155 -0.62 1.11 16.66
CA LYS A 155 -0.15 -0.30 16.69
C LYS A 155 -0.98 -1.24 15.81
N HIS A 156 -0.32 -2.13 15.09
CA HIS A 156 -0.99 -3.26 14.45
C HIS A 156 -1.74 -4.13 15.49
N PRO A 157 -2.98 -4.59 15.24
CA PRO A 157 -3.76 -5.39 16.20
C PRO A 157 -3.00 -6.63 16.72
N GLU A 158 -2.33 -7.36 15.83
CA GLU A 158 -1.55 -8.56 16.16
C GLU A 158 -0.17 -8.29 16.80
N ALA A 159 0.32 -7.04 16.79
CA ALA A 159 1.62 -6.75 17.40
C ALA A 159 1.52 -6.80 18.93
N VAL A 160 2.54 -7.39 19.57
CA VAL A 160 2.60 -7.57 21.03
C VAL A 160 2.52 -6.23 21.78
N ASN A 161 3.20 -5.22 21.28
CA ASN A 161 3.14 -3.85 21.79
C ASN A 161 3.57 -2.86 20.69
N PHE A 162 3.41 -1.57 20.96
CA PHE A 162 3.71 -0.50 20.00
C PHE A 162 5.19 -0.47 19.61
N GLU A 163 6.11 -0.69 20.55
CA GLU A 163 7.55 -0.70 20.27
C GLU A 163 7.95 -1.81 19.29
N ILE A 164 7.37 -3.01 19.44
CA ILE A 164 7.58 -4.13 18.52
C ILE A 164 7.01 -3.81 17.13
N ASP A 165 5.85 -3.17 17.05
CA ASP A 165 5.27 -2.76 15.77
C ASP A 165 6.14 -1.73 15.03
N ILE A 166 6.72 -0.77 15.78
CA ILE A 166 7.69 0.18 15.27
C ILE A 166 8.95 -0.52 14.74
N ASN A 167 9.44 -1.59 15.40
CA ASN A 167 10.56 -2.38 14.91
C ASN A 167 10.24 -3.06 13.57
N TYR A 168 9.03 -3.60 13.39
CA TYR A 168 8.62 -4.18 12.12
C TYR A 168 8.48 -3.12 11.02
N LEU A 169 8.02 -1.92 11.35
CA LEU A 169 8.02 -0.81 10.40
C LEU A 169 9.44 -0.40 10.00
N LYS A 170 10.35 -0.24 10.97
CA LYS A 170 11.77 0.01 10.70
C LYS A 170 12.36 -1.04 9.77
N ALA A 171 12.10 -2.32 10.01
CA ALA A 171 12.55 -3.42 9.15
C ALA A 171 12.00 -3.32 7.71
N LYS A 172 10.75 -2.87 7.51
CA LYS A 172 10.18 -2.63 6.17
C LYS A 172 10.87 -1.45 5.46
N MET A 173 11.15 -0.37 6.20
CA MET A 173 11.85 0.79 5.65
C MET A 173 13.29 0.42 5.25
N GLU A 174 14.01 -0.31 6.11
CA GLU A 174 15.37 -0.79 5.84
C GLU A 174 15.45 -1.84 4.74
N ALA A 175 14.38 -2.63 4.53
CA ALA A 175 14.26 -3.53 3.39
C ALA A 175 14.17 -2.78 2.04
N GLY A 176 13.95 -1.46 2.06
CA GLY A 176 13.94 -0.61 0.88
C GLY A 176 12.56 -0.09 0.49
N ALA A 177 11.66 0.18 1.45
CA ALA A 177 10.45 0.93 1.18
C ALA A 177 10.79 2.40 0.85
N ASP A 178 10.23 2.94 -0.23
CA ASP A 178 10.45 4.32 -0.64
C ASP A 178 9.51 5.33 0.02
N PHE A 179 8.43 4.84 0.64
CA PHE A 179 7.50 5.63 1.45
C PHE A 179 6.66 4.71 2.36
N VAL A 180 6.01 5.30 3.35
CA VAL A 180 5.07 4.64 4.25
C VAL A 180 3.70 5.28 4.11
N LEU A 181 2.65 4.47 4.00
CA LEU A 181 1.26 4.90 4.16
C LEU A 181 0.74 4.39 5.50
N THR A 182 0.18 5.27 6.32
CA THR A 182 -0.38 4.85 7.60
C THR A 182 -1.75 4.23 7.43
N GLN A 183 -2.10 3.31 8.33
CA GLN A 183 -3.49 3.02 8.66
C GLN A 183 -4.20 4.32 9.05
N LEU A 184 -5.52 4.36 8.83
CA LEU A 184 -6.38 5.44 9.30
C LEU A 184 -6.24 5.66 10.81
N PHE A 185 -6.47 6.90 11.23
CA PHE A 185 -6.53 7.34 12.62
C PHE A 185 -7.49 8.53 12.73
N PHE A 186 -8.05 8.76 13.90
CA PHE A 186 -9.00 9.87 14.14
C PHE A 186 -8.45 10.96 15.06
N ASP A 187 -7.42 10.69 15.87
CA ASP A 187 -6.69 11.70 16.62
C ASP A 187 -5.33 11.98 15.97
N ASN A 188 -5.10 13.22 15.55
CA ASN A 188 -3.83 13.65 14.97
C ASN A 188 -2.65 13.44 15.94
N LYS A 189 -2.89 13.39 17.26
CA LYS A 189 -1.85 13.10 18.25
C LYS A 189 -1.24 11.72 18.06
N ASP A 190 -2.00 10.73 17.62
CA ASP A 190 -1.48 9.39 17.38
C ASP A 190 -0.48 9.39 16.22
N TYR A 191 -0.80 10.11 15.14
CA TYR A 191 0.13 10.31 14.03
C TYR A 191 1.40 11.05 14.45
N TYR A 192 1.29 12.18 15.18
CA TYR A 192 2.47 12.93 15.60
C TYR A 192 3.36 12.13 16.55
N LYS A 193 2.77 11.44 17.54
CA LYS A 193 3.50 10.55 18.44
C LYS A 193 4.19 9.42 17.67
N PHE A 194 3.52 8.85 16.68
CA PHE A 194 4.07 7.81 15.82
C PHE A 194 5.29 8.30 15.03
N ILE A 195 5.22 9.49 14.43
CA ILE A 195 6.35 10.11 13.72
C ILE A 195 7.53 10.37 14.66
N ASP A 196 7.29 10.94 15.85
CA ASP A 196 8.36 11.21 16.82
C ASP A 196 9.00 9.92 17.33
N THR A 197 8.19 8.89 17.57
CA THR A 197 8.68 7.55 17.96
C THR A 197 9.57 6.96 16.87
N LEU A 198 9.14 7.03 15.60
CA LEU A 198 9.96 6.56 14.48
C LEU A 198 11.27 7.33 14.35
N LYS A 199 11.24 8.67 14.41
CA LYS A 199 12.46 9.48 14.34
C LYS A 199 13.44 9.12 15.44
N ASN A 200 12.95 8.96 16.67
CA ASN A 200 13.77 8.51 17.79
C ASN A 200 14.36 7.11 17.53
N LYS A 201 13.57 6.19 16.96
CA LYS A 201 14.03 4.84 16.59
C LYS A 201 15.13 4.83 15.53
N PHE A 202 15.10 5.78 14.60
CA PHE A 202 16.12 5.97 13.57
C PHE A 202 17.28 6.88 13.99
N GLY A 203 17.19 7.53 15.15
CA GLY A 203 18.19 8.48 15.63
C GLY A 203 18.19 9.81 14.86
N GLY A 204 17.08 10.19 14.21
CA GLY A 204 17.00 11.44 13.46
C GLY A 204 16.00 11.39 12.30
N GLU A 205 16.47 11.76 11.11
CA GLU A 205 15.64 11.79 9.91
C GLU A 205 15.19 10.37 9.50
N LEU A 206 13.96 10.29 9.00
CA LEU A 206 13.41 9.04 8.48
C LEU A 206 13.99 8.77 7.08
N PRO A 207 14.28 7.50 6.74
CA PRO A 207 14.86 7.15 5.44
C PRO A 207 13.88 7.36 4.28
N CYS A 208 12.58 7.45 4.56
CA CYS A 208 11.56 7.75 3.58
C CYS A 208 10.36 8.51 4.19
N PRO A 209 9.55 9.19 3.35
CA PRO A 209 8.36 9.91 3.82
C PRO A 209 7.31 8.97 4.42
N VAL A 210 6.58 9.48 5.42
CA VAL A 210 5.41 8.82 6.00
C VAL A 210 4.19 9.68 5.68
N ILE A 211 3.18 9.09 5.05
CA ILE A 211 1.99 9.76 4.53
C ILE A 211 0.79 9.32 5.40
N PRO A 212 0.02 10.27 5.99
CA PRO A 212 -1.13 9.94 6.82
C PRO A 212 -2.29 9.42 5.96
N GLY A 213 -2.78 8.22 6.28
CA GLY A 213 -4.04 7.68 5.77
C GLY A 213 -5.22 8.27 6.52
N LEU A 214 -6.21 8.78 5.80
CA LEU A 214 -7.41 9.40 6.38
C LEU A 214 -8.67 8.77 5.77
N MET A 215 -9.64 8.46 6.62
CA MET A 215 -10.95 7.94 6.19
C MET A 215 -12.06 8.86 6.72
N PRO A 216 -12.69 9.67 5.86
CA PRO A 216 -13.84 10.46 6.27
C PRO A 216 -14.98 9.56 6.76
N VAL A 217 -15.54 9.86 7.93
CA VAL A 217 -16.71 9.14 8.46
C VAL A 217 -17.94 9.60 7.67
N THR A 218 -18.57 8.66 6.98
CA THR A 218 -19.78 8.90 6.16
C THR A 218 -21.03 8.24 6.74
N ALA A 219 -20.86 7.25 7.62
CA ALA A 219 -21.93 6.57 8.33
C ALA A 219 -21.44 6.08 9.71
N ALA A 220 -22.36 5.96 10.67
CA ALA A 220 -22.03 5.60 12.05
C ALA A 220 -21.53 4.16 12.24
N ASP A 221 -21.86 3.26 11.31
CA ASP A 221 -21.44 1.85 11.30
C ASP A 221 -19.99 1.63 10.83
N GLN A 222 -19.31 2.70 10.40
CA GLN A 222 -17.90 2.68 10.00
C GLN A 222 -16.92 2.86 11.18
N LEU A 223 -17.44 3.20 12.37
CA LEU A 223 -16.68 3.39 13.62
C LEU A 223 -16.77 2.13 14.50
#